data_AF-A0A1I8B055-F1
#
_entry.id   AF-A0A1I8B055-F1
#
_cell.length_a   1.000
_cell.length_b   1.000
_cell.length_c   1.000
_cell.angle_alpha   90.00
_cell.angle_beta   90.00
_cell.angle_gamma   90.00
#
_symmetry.space_group_name_H-M   'P 1'
#
loop_
_entity.id
_entity.type
_entity.pdbx_description
1 polymer ?
#
loop_
_entity_poly.entity_id
_entity_poly.type
_entity_poly.pdbx_seq_one_letter_code
_entity_poly.pdbx_strand_id
1 'polypeptide(L)' 'MQNFLAFIWSQEEPRNAGCWPFIQNRFRNAFGIELKYSGRVEQAWIATSISEIHEKEVLDILEKTFS' A
#
# COMPACT_ATOMS: atom_id res chain seq x y z
N MET A 1 -11.34 -15.10 -19.07
CA MET A 1 -11.00 -14.15 -17.98
C MET A 1 -10.32 -14.93 -16.88
N GLN A 2 -9.07 -14.60 -16.53
CA GLN A 2 -8.44 -15.18 -15.35
C GLN A 2 -9.19 -14.69 -14.10
N ASN A 3 -9.44 -15.62 -13.18
CA ASN A 3 -10.13 -15.33 -11.92
C ASN A 3 -9.08 -14.95 -10.87
N PHE A 4 -8.99 -13.67 -10.55
CA PHE A 4 -8.07 -13.14 -9.53
C PHE A 4 -8.83 -12.99 -8.20
N LEU A 5 -8.23 -13.50 -7.11
CA LEU A 5 -8.85 -13.45 -5.79
C LEU A 5 -8.76 -12.05 -5.15
N ALA A 6 -7.73 -11.28 -5.46
CA ALA A 6 -7.56 -9.90 -5.03
C ALA A 6 -6.53 -9.17 -5.90
N PHE A 7 -6.67 -7.84 -5.97
CA PHE A 7 -5.63 -6.95 -6.46
C PHE A 7 -5.05 -6.17 -5.28
N ILE A 8 -3.73 -6.11 -5.17
CA ILE A 8 -3.02 -5.42 -4.09
C ILE A 8 -2.25 -4.24 -4.70
N TRP A 9 -2.40 -3.07 -4.09
CA TRP A 9 -1.50 -1.93 -4.32
C TRP A 9 -0.44 -1.94 -3.23
N SER A 10 0.80 -2.22 -3.62
CA SER A 10 1.96 -2.21 -2.73
C SER A 10 2.77 -0.94 -2.95
N GLN A 11 3.06 -0.19 -1.88
CA GLN A 11 3.90 1.00 -1.91
C GLN A 11 4.71 1.16 -0.62
N GLU A 12 5.84 1.85 -0.68
CA GLU A 12 6.67 2.10 0.49
C GLU A 12 6.12 3.27 1.33
N GLU A 13 5.56 4.27 0.67
CA GLU A 13 5.11 5.52 1.30
C GLU A 13 3.93 5.30 2.27
N PRO A 14 3.78 6.17 3.28
CA PRO A 14 2.60 6.23 4.14
C PRO A 14 1.29 6.25 3.35
N ARG A 15 0.21 5.70 3.92
CA ARG A 15 -1.10 5.59 3.24
C ARG A 15 -1.67 6.92 2.79
N ASN A 16 -1.42 7.98 3.53
CA ASN A 16 -1.82 9.35 3.21
C ASN A 16 -0.85 10.05 2.22
N ALA A 17 0.17 9.34 1.74
CA ALA A 17 1.19 9.79 0.80
C ALA A 17 1.31 8.82 -0.40
N GLY A 18 2.25 9.10 -1.28
CA GLY A 18 2.44 8.34 -2.50
C GLY A 18 1.21 8.39 -3.41
N CYS A 19 0.99 7.31 -4.16
CA CYS A 19 -0.08 7.24 -5.14
C CYS A 19 -1.41 6.75 -4.55
N TRP A 20 -1.41 6.08 -3.40
CA TRP A 20 -2.61 5.45 -2.83
C TRP A 20 -3.85 6.36 -2.79
N PRO A 21 -3.79 7.60 -2.23
CA PRO A 21 -4.95 8.49 -2.17
C PRO A 21 -5.51 8.84 -3.56
N PHE A 22 -4.64 8.87 -4.57
CA PHE A 22 -5.00 9.18 -5.95
C PHE A 22 -5.58 7.98 -6.69
N ILE A 23 -4.97 6.79 -6.56
CA ILE A 23 -5.31 5.63 -7.40
C ILE A 23 -6.48 4.81 -6.85
N GLN A 24 -6.69 4.73 -5.52
CA GLN A 24 -7.71 3.83 -4.94
C GLN A 24 -9.13 4.08 -5.52
N ASN A 25 -9.53 5.35 -5.60
CA ASN A 25 -10.86 5.72 -6.09
C ASN A 25 -10.95 5.58 -7.62
N ARG A 26 -9.83 5.74 -8.33
CA ARG A 26 -9.79 5.61 -9.79
C ARG A 26 -9.92 4.16 -10.20
N PHE A 27 -9.26 3.23 -9.51
CA PHE A 27 -9.42 1.81 -9.76
C PHE A 27 -10.84 1.33 -9.48
N ARG A 28 -11.40 1.75 -8.35
CA ARG A 28 -12.79 1.45 -8.01
C ARG A 28 -13.76 2.00 -9.06
N ASN A 29 -13.64 3.29 -9.41
CA ASN A 29 -14.63 3.95 -10.26
C ASN A 29 -14.49 3.61 -11.74
N ALA A 30 -13.26 3.45 -12.26
CA ALA A 30 -13.02 3.22 -13.68
C ALA A 30 -13.04 1.73 -14.06
N PHE A 31 -12.64 0.85 -13.14
CA PHE A 31 -12.47 -0.58 -13.43
C PHE A 31 -13.33 -1.49 -12.54
N GLY A 32 -14.04 -0.95 -11.54
CA GLY A 32 -14.77 -1.78 -10.56
C GLY A 32 -13.84 -2.61 -9.67
N ILE A 33 -12.56 -2.24 -9.57
CA ILE A 33 -11.54 -2.98 -8.82
C ILE A 33 -11.34 -2.32 -7.46
N GLU A 34 -11.68 -3.05 -6.40
CA GLU A 34 -11.29 -2.70 -5.03
C GLU A 34 -9.87 -3.19 -4.76
N LEU A 35 -8.92 -2.26 -4.71
CA LEU A 35 -7.54 -2.57 -4.36
C LEU A 35 -7.41 -2.79 -2.85
N LYS A 36 -6.69 -3.84 -2.47
CA LYS A 36 -6.17 -3.99 -1.09
C LYS A 36 -4.90 -3.16 -0.94
N TYR A 37 -4.72 -2.52 0.20
CA TYR A 37 -3.54 -1.69 0.47
C TYR A 37 -2.46 -2.49 1.19
N SER A 38 -1.24 -2.45 0.66
CA SER A 38 0.00 -2.84 1.36
C SER A 38 0.96 -1.65 1.33
N GLY A 39 1.32 -1.14 2.49
CA GLY A 39 2.18 0.03 2.61
C GLY A 39 2.25 0.53 4.05
N ARG A 40 3.05 1.57 4.29
CA ARG A 40 3.15 2.17 5.62
C ARG A 40 1.80 2.72 6.07
N VAL A 41 1.59 2.74 7.39
CA VAL A 41 0.43 3.41 8.00
C VAL A 41 0.46 4.91 7.72
N GLU A 42 -0.64 5.62 7.98
CA GLU A 42 -0.65 7.07 7.86
C GLU A 42 0.34 7.70 8.84
N GLN A 43 1.15 8.62 8.35
CA GLN A 43 2.17 9.31 9.13
C GLN A 43 2.21 10.80 8.73
N ALA A 44 2.59 11.66 9.68
CA ALA A 44 2.76 13.09 9.42
C ALA A 44 4.04 13.41 8.63
N TRP A 45 4.96 12.44 8.54
CA TRP A 45 6.26 12.53 7.87
C TRP A 45 6.37 11.45 6.78
N ILE A 46 7.44 11.50 5.98
CA ILE A 46 7.66 10.59 4.85
C ILE A 46 8.10 9.19 5.28
N ALA A 47 8.99 9.10 6.27
CA ALA A 47 9.44 7.84 6.86
C ALA A 47 9.95 8.07 8.30
N THR A 48 9.96 7.02 9.11
CA THR A 48 10.62 7.06 10.43
C THR A 48 12.14 7.23 10.29
N SER A 49 12.75 8.03 11.17
CA SER A 49 14.21 8.20 11.25
C SER A 49 14.91 7.12 12.06
N ILE A 50 14.15 6.20 12.68
CA ILE A 50 14.70 5.10 13.48
C ILE A 50 14.88 3.89 12.57
N SER A 51 16.13 3.54 12.26
CA SER A 51 16.47 2.52 11.25
C SER A 51 15.84 1.16 11.53
N GLU A 52 15.78 0.72 12.79
CA GLU A 52 15.19 -0.57 13.17
C GLU A 52 13.68 -0.62 12.93
N ILE A 53 12.99 0.53 13.08
CA ILE A 53 11.56 0.65 12.79
C ILE A 53 11.36 0.71 11.28
N HIS A 54 12.21 1.45 10.57
CA HIS A 54 12.15 1.56 9.12
C HIS A 54 12.28 0.19 8.44
N GLU A 55 13.23 -0.64 8.89
CA GLU A 55 13.41 -2.01 8.37
C GLU A 55 12.19 -2.90 8.64
N LYS A 56 11.62 -2.82 9.86
CA LYS A 56 10.40 -3.54 10.20
C LYS A 56 9.21 -3.13 9.35
N GLU A 57 9.05 -1.85 9.07
CA GLU A 57 8.00 -1.35 8.17
C GLU A 57 8.15 -1.93 6.76
N VAL A 58 9.38 -1.99 6.22
CA VAL A 58 9.62 -2.60 4.89
C VAL A 58 9.25 -4.08 4.87
N LEU A 59 9.63 -4.84 5.89
CA LEU A 59 9.29 -6.26 5.99
C LEU A 59 7.78 -6.50 6.08
N ASP A 60 7.07 -5.69 6.86
CA ASP A 60 5.60 -5.74 6.99
C ASP A 60 4.89 -5.45 5.66
N ILE A 61 5.41 -4.52 4.85
CA ILE A 61 4.89 -4.25 3.50
C ILE A 61 5.09 -5.46 2.59
N LEU A 62 6.27 -6.08 2.62
CA LEU A 62 6.55 -7.27 1.80
C LEU A 62 5.65 -8.44 2.21
N GLU A 63 5.49 -8.69 3.51
CA GLU A 63 4.60 -9.72 4.03
C GLU A 63 3.17 -9.51 3.56
N LYS A 64 2.61 -8.31 3.78
CA LYS A 64 1.24 -7.95 3.34
C LYS A 64 1.04 -7.97 1.83
N THR A 65 2.10 -7.82 1.05
CA THR A 65 2.03 -7.86 -0.42
C THR A 65 1.85 -9.28 -0.94
N PHE A 66 2.45 -10.27 -0.27
CA PHE A 66 2.52 -11.65 -0.75
C PHE A 66 1.78 -12.68 0.12
N SER A 67 1.18 -12.26 1.24
CA SER A 67 0.32 -13.08 2.10
C SER A 67 -1.04 -13.42 1.50
#